data_AF-A0AAV0ABZ2-F1
#
_entry.id   AF-A0AAV0ABZ2-F1
#
_cell.length_a   1.000
_cell.length_b   1.000
_cell.length_c   1.000
_cell.angle_alpha   90.00
_cell.angle_beta   90.00
_cell.angle_gamma   90.00
#
_symmetry.space_group_name_H-M   'P 1'
#
loop_
_entity.id
_entity.type
_entity.pdbx_description
1 polymer ?
#
loop_
_entity_poly.entity_id
_entity_poly.type
_entity_poly.pdbx_seq_one_letter_code
_entity_poly.pdbx_strand_id
1 'polypeptide(L)'
;MFHKTEEFFPKKMESDVDDMDTSDTQWGWFYLAECGKWHMFQPDTNIQCSVSSEDIEKSFKTNPCGSISFTTSKFSYKIDFAEMKQMNLVTGKQRLIKRAPFSISAFSYICENEAIPMPTHWENVNTEVPYQLVSLQNQTHEYNEVASLFGKTMDRNRIKRIQRIQNLDLWEFFCR
;
A
#
# COMPACT_ATOMS: atom_id res chain seq x y z
N MET A 1 -42.51 -43.06 21.14
CA MET A 1 -42.22 -42.47 19.81
C MET A 1 -42.70 -41.03 19.85
N PHE A 2 -41.81 -40.07 19.64
CA PHE A 2 -41.95 -38.92 18.73
C PHE A 2 -40.63 -38.15 18.85
N HIS A 3 -39.84 -38.22 17.78
CA HIS A 3 -38.55 -37.56 17.63
C HIS A 3 -38.74 -36.04 17.63
N LYS A 4 -37.85 -35.30 18.30
CA LYS A 4 -37.65 -33.89 18.02
C LYS A 4 -36.23 -33.72 17.49
N THR A 5 -36.16 -33.51 16.18
CA THR A 5 -34.96 -33.36 15.36
C THR A 5 -34.22 -32.08 15.78
N GLU A 6 -32.91 -32.20 16.03
CA GLU A 6 -32.01 -31.06 16.21
C GLU A 6 -31.75 -30.42 14.84
N GLU A 7 -32.18 -29.18 14.65
CA GLU A 7 -31.82 -28.38 13.47
C GLU A 7 -30.42 -27.79 13.69
N PHE A 8 -29.46 -28.39 13.01
CA PHE A 8 -28.09 -27.91 12.88
C PHE A 8 -28.08 -26.71 11.92
N PHE A 9 -28.04 -25.50 12.46
CA PHE A 9 -27.78 -24.31 11.63
C PHE A 9 -26.28 -24.21 11.32
N PRO A 10 -25.86 -24.12 10.05
CA PRO A 10 -24.46 -23.96 9.71
C PRO A 10 -23.99 -22.56 10.11
N LYS A 11 -22.99 -22.48 10.99
CA LYS A 11 -22.29 -21.23 11.29
C LYS A 11 -21.68 -20.69 10.00
N LYS A 12 -22.22 -19.57 9.52
CA LYS A 12 -21.55 -18.72 8.54
C LYS A 12 -20.19 -18.34 9.13
N MET A 13 -19.13 -18.70 8.41
CA MET A 13 -17.77 -18.29 8.71
C MET A 13 -17.65 -16.84 8.25
N GLU A 14 -18.08 -15.91 9.10
CA GLU A 14 -17.75 -14.49 8.94
C GLU A 14 -16.23 -14.39 9.09
N SER A 15 -15.56 -14.00 8.01
CA SER A 15 -14.20 -13.53 8.09
C SER A 15 -14.23 -12.21 8.86
N ASP A 16 -13.99 -12.28 10.17
CA ASP A 16 -13.57 -11.14 10.98
C ASP A 16 -12.22 -10.67 10.42
N VAL A 17 -12.29 -9.85 9.37
CA VAL A 17 -11.20 -8.98 9.00
C VAL A 17 -11.35 -7.80 9.96
N ASP A 18 -10.64 -7.85 11.08
CA ASP A 18 -10.52 -6.70 11.97
C ASP A 18 -10.06 -5.51 11.09
N ASP A 19 -10.96 -4.53 10.94
CA ASP A 19 -10.67 -3.32 10.17
C ASP A 19 -9.60 -2.55 10.94
N MET A 20 -8.38 -2.56 10.41
CA MET A 20 -7.25 -1.91 11.06
C MET A 20 -7.51 -0.40 11.06
N ASP A 21 -7.51 0.22 12.25
CA ASP A 21 -7.71 1.65 12.38
C ASP A 21 -6.54 2.41 11.72
N THR A 22 -6.80 2.90 10.51
CA THR A 22 -5.87 3.70 9.72
C THR A 22 -6.29 5.17 9.65
N SER A 23 -7.21 5.61 10.52
CA SER A 23 -7.76 6.98 10.52
C SER A 23 -6.67 8.05 10.61
N ASP A 24 -5.61 7.77 11.36
CA ASP A 24 -4.53 8.70 11.68
C ASP A 24 -3.41 8.69 10.63
N THR A 25 -3.48 7.79 9.64
CA THR A 25 -2.47 7.72 8.59
C THR A 25 -2.62 8.89 7.63
N GLN A 26 -1.61 9.76 7.57
CA GLN A 26 -1.51 10.76 6.52
C GLN A 26 -1.14 10.07 5.20
N TRP A 27 -1.93 10.28 4.15
CA TRP A 27 -1.73 9.65 2.85
C TRP A 27 -1.20 10.65 1.83
N GLY A 28 -0.16 10.24 1.13
CA GLY A 28 0.44 10.95 0.01
C GLY A 28 0.12 10.29 -1.32
N TRP A 29 0.01 11.11 -2.37
CA TRP A 29 -0.17 10.69 -3.75
C TRP A 29 1.07 11.01 -4.57
N PHE A 30 1.47 10.05 -5.41
CA PHE A 30 2.68 10.11 -6.20
C PHE A 30 2.43 9.70 -7.65
N TYR A 31 3.22 10.23 -8.57
CA TYR A 31 3.26 9.83 -9.97
C TYR A 31 4.66 9.40 -10.39
N LEU A 32 4.74 8.41 -11.28
CA LEU A 32 6.02 7.95 -11.83
C LEU A 32 6.48 8.93 -12.93
N ALA A 33 7.56 9.65 -12.68
CA ALA A 33 8.14 10.59 -13.63
C ALA A 33 8.99 9.90 -14.70
N GLU A 34 9.34 10.63 -15.76
CA GLU A 34 10.15 10.12 -16.87
C GLU A 34 11.58 9.74 -16.47
N CYS A 35 12.06 10.25 -15.34
CA CYS A 35 13.33 9.83 -14.73
C CYS A 35 13.25 8.47 -14.01
N GLY A 36 12.09 7.81 -14.00
CA GLY A 36 11.86 6.54 -13.31
C GLY A 36 11.68 6.68 -11.79
N LYS A 37 11.59 7.90 -11.26
CA LYS A 37 11.39 8.16 -9.83
C LYS A 37 9.95 8.59 -9.53
N TRP A 38 9.48 8.26 -8.34
CA TRP A 38 8.16 8.67 -7.86
C TRP A 38 8.21 10.11 -7.33
N HIS A 39 7.38 10.98 -7.89
CA HIS A 39 7.25 12.37 -7.45
C HIS A 39 5.90 12.60 -6.78
N MET A 40 5.89 13.34 -5.68
CA MET A 40 4.67 13.67 -4.97
C MET A 40 3.87 14.76 -5.69
N PHE A 41 2.54 14.71 -5.59
CA PHE A 41 1.68 15.83 -5.98
C PHE A 41 1.78 16.95 -4.95
N GLN A 42 2.79 17.81 -5.12
CA GLN A 42 2.99 18.99 -4.27
C GLN A 42 2.41 20.25 -4.94
N PRO A 43 1.88 21.20 -4.13
CA PRO A 43 1.65 22.56 -4.59
C PRO A 43 3.01 23.26 -4.72
N ASP A 44 3.65 23.12 -5.88
CA ASP A 44 4.87 23.86 -6.20
C ASP A 44 4.55 25.34 -6.39
N THR A 45 5.34 26.23 -5.79
CA THR A 45 5.25 27.68 -6.02
C THR A 45 5.60 28.09 -7.46
N ASN A 46 6.37 27.26 -8.18
CA ASN A 46 6.76 27.50 -9.57
C ASN A 46 5.86 26.82 -10.62
N ILE A 47 5.09 25.80 -10.23
CA ILE A 47 4.18 25.09 -11.13
C ILE A 47 2.80 25.17 -10.50
N GLN A 48 1.97 26.07 -11.02
CA GLN A 48 0.57 26.16 -10.61
C GLN A 48 -0.15 24.86 -11.02
N CYS A 49 -0.14 23.89 -10.11
CA CYS A 49 -1.00 22.72 -10.15
C CYS A 49 -2.30 23.10 -9.42
N SER A 50 -3.44 22.84 -10.04
CA SER A 50 -4.75 23.13 -9.44
C SER A 50 -5.16 22.17 -8.32
N VAL A 51 -4.41 21.09 -8.11
CA VAL A 51 -4.71 20.08 -7.08
C VAL A 51 -3.45 19.70 -6.29
N SER A 52 -3.64 19.53 -4.99
CA SER A 52 -2.64 18.96 -4.08
C SER A 52 -2.87 17.47 -3.84
N SER A 53 -1.89 16.77 -3.26
CA SER A 53 -2.07 15.40 -2.77
C SER A 53 -3.28 15.25 -1.84
N GLU A 54 -3.60 16.27 -1.03
CA GLU A 54 -4.76 16.24 -0.13
C GLU A 54 -6.08 16.28 -0.88
N ASP A 55 -6.14 17.02 -1.99
CA ASP A 55 -7.35 17.11 -2.81
C ASP A 55 -7.61 15.82 -3.58
N ILE A 56 -6.54 15.19 -4.07
CA ILE A 56 -6.59 13.85 -4.68
C ILE A 56 -7.08 12.83 -3.66
N GLU A 57 -6.54 12.84 -2.44
CA GLU A 57 -6.97 11.93 -1.36
C GLU A 57 -8.45 12.12 -0.99
N LYS A 58 -8.92 13.37 -0.86
CA LYS A 58 -10.35 13.66 -0.60
C LYS A 58 -11.25 13.09 -1.69
N SER A 59 -10.85 13.24 -2.96
CA SER A 59 -11.60 12.71 -4.10
C SER A 59 -11.60 11.18 -4.12
N PHE A 60 -10.45 10.55 -3.84
CA PHE A 60 -10.34 9.10 -3.75
C PHE A 60 -11.21 8.52 -2.64
N LYS A 61 -11.20 9.12 -1.44
CA LYS A 61 -12.08 8.70 -0.33
C LYS A 61 -13.58 8.78 -0.69
N THR A 62 -13.95 9.74 -1.54
CA THR A 62 -15.34 9.91 -1.98
C THR A 62 -15.74 8.86 -3.02
N ASN A 63 -14.85 8.55 -3.97
CA ASN A 63 -15.09 7.54 -4.99
C ASN A 63 -13.77 6.85 -5.41
N PRO A 64 -13.41 5.70 -4.79
CA PRO A 64 -12.19 4.96 -5.11
C PRO A 64 -12.15 4.40 -6.53
N CYS A 65 -13.31 4.22 -7.18
CA CYS A 65 -13.41 3.77 -8.58
C CYS A 65 -13.63 4.95 -9.54
N GLY A 66 -13.50 6.18 -9.04
CA GLY A 66 -13.77 7.40 -9.78
C GLY A 66 -12.55 7.97 -10.49
N SER A 67 -12.65 9.24 -10.83
CA SER A 67 -11.56 9.99 -11.43
C SER A 67 -11.63 11.46 -11.04
N ILE A 68 -10.47 12.11 -10.97
CA ILE A 68 -10.36 13.56 -10.77
C ILE A 68 -9.62 14.17 -11.96
N SER A 69 -10.11 15.31 -12.45
CA SER A 69 -9.45 16.08 -13.51
C SER A 69 -8.87 17.36 -12.93
N PHE A 70 -7.67 17.73 -13.39
CA PHE A 70 -6.98 18.94 -12.95
C PHE A 70 -6.15 19.52 -14.08
N THR A 71 -5.80 20.79 -13.95
CA THR A 71 -4.95 21.50 -14.90
C THR A 71 -3.69 21.99 -14.24
N THR A 72 -2.58 21.93 -14.98
CA THR A 72 -1.37 22.70 -14.70
C THR A 72 -1.30 23.89 -15.65
N SER A 73 -0.28 24.74 -15.49
CA SER A 73 -0.07 25.92 -16.36
C SER A 73 0.00 25.61 -17.86
N LYS A 74 0.29 24.35 -18.24
CA LYS A 74 0.51 23.94 -19.64
C LYS A 74 -0.38 22.80 -20.13
N PHE A 75 -0.90 21.97 -19.23
CA PHE A 75 -1.57 20.73 -19.62
C PHE A 75 -2.78 20.43 -18.72
N SER A 76 -3.77 19.75 -19.29
CA SER A 76 -4.87 19.15 -18.55
C SER A 76 -4.60 17.67 -18.31
N TYR A 77 -4.90 17.20 -17.11
CA TYR A 77 -4.69 15.83 -16.68
C TYR A 77 -5.98 15.24 -16.09
N LYS A 78 -6.11 13.92 -16.21
CA LYS A 78 -7.11 13.12 -15.52
C LYS A 78 -6.39 12.01 -14.74
N ILE A 79 -6.72 11.87 -13.47
CA ILE A 79 -6.36 10.72 -12.65
C ILE A 79 -7.54 9.77 -12.64
N ASP A 80 -7.30 8.53 -13.02
CA ASP A 80 -8.24 7.41 -12.89
C ASP A 80 -7.81 6.55 -11.70
N PHE A 81 -8.67 6.49 -10.68
CA PHE A 81 -8.37 5.80 -9.43
C PHE A 81 -8.52 4.28 -9.54
N ALA A 82 -9.42 3.82 -10.41
CA ALA A 82 -9.60 2.39 -10.64
C ALA A 82 -8.38 1.81 -11.36
N GLU A 83 -7.86 2.54 -12.35
CA GLU A 83 -6.69 2.13 -13.13
C GLU A 83 -5.35 2.48 -12.46
N MET A 84 -5.37 3.29 -11.40
CA MET A 84 -4.18 3.87 -10.75
C MET A 84 -3.23 4.52 -11.77
N LYS A 85 -3.81 5.33 -12.67
CA LYS A 85 -3.08 6.03 -13.75
C LYS A 85 -3.47 7.50 -13.86
N GLN A 86 -2.48 8.33 -14.17
CA GLN A 86 -2.67 9.69 -14.65
C GLN A 86 -2.55 9.71 -16.18
N MET A 87 -3.46 10.43 -16.85
CA MET A 87 -3.46 10.65 -18.29
C MET A 87 -3.35 12.14 -18.59
N ASN A 88 -2.44 12.52 -19.47
CA ASN A 88 -2.40 13.85 -20.06
C ASN A 88 -3.44 13.94 -21.19
N LEU A 89 -4.43 14.80 -21.05
CA LEU A 89 -5.54 14.91 -21.99
C LEU A 89 -5.14 15.58 -23.31
N VAL A 90 -4.01 16.29 -23.36
CA VAL A 90 -3.50 16.96 -24.55
C VAL A 90 -2.64 16.01 -25.39
N THR A 91 -1.77 15.24 -24.74
CA THR A 91 -0.78 14.38 -25.42
C THR A 91 -1.14 12.90 -25.42
N GLY A 92 -2.14 12.48 -24.64
CA GLY A 92 -2.53 11.09 -24.45
C GLY A 92 -1.53 10.25 -23.63
N LYS A 93 -0.40 10.83 -23.20
CA LYS A 93 0.60 10.11 -22.39
C LYS A 93 0.02 9.72 -21.03
N GLN A 94 0.34 8.49 -20.60
CA GLN A 94 -0.06 7.95 -19.31
C GLN A 94 1.14 7.79 -18.38
N ARG A 95 0.91 7.94 -17.08
CA ARG A 95 1.87 7.68 -16.00
C ARG A 95 1.17 6.90 -14.89
N LEU A 96 1.88 5.97 -14.27
CA LEU A 96 1.38 5.28 -13.08
C LEU A 96 1.31 6.26 -11.91
N ILE A 97 0.29 6.09 -11.06
CA ILE A 97 0.18 6.80 -9.79
C ILE A 97 0.10 5.79 -8.64
N LYS A 98 0.44 6.25 -7.44
CA LYS A 98 0.28 5.45 -6.21
C LYS A 98 -0.10 6.28 -5.01
N ARG A 99 -0.74 5.62 -4.05
CA ARG A 99 -1.15 6.14 -2.75
C ARG A 99 -0.33 5.44 -1.68
N ALA A 100 0.40 6.19 -0.86
CA ALA A 100 1.25 5.61 0.20
C ALA A 100 1.25 6.49 1.46
N PRO A 101 1.53 5.93 2.65
CA PRO A 101 1.68 6.71 3.87
C PRO A 101 2.75 7.79 3.70
N PHE A 102 2.43 9.01 4.10
CA PHE A 102 3.32 10.16 4.07
C PHE A 102 3.83 10.47 5.49
N SER A 103 5.14 10.35 5.70
CA SER A 103 5.82 10.90 6.86
C SER A 103 7.00 11.76 6.40
N ILE A 104 7.07 13.00 6.89
CA ILE A 104 8.17 13.94 6.59
C ILE A 104 9.54 13.35 6.98
N SER A 105 9.59 12.48 8.00
CA SER A 105 10.83 11.80 8.43
C SER A 105 11.24 10.62 7.55
N ALA A 106 10.32 10.04 6.79
CA ALA A 106 10.62 8.90 5.92
C ALA A 106 11.36 9.34 4.65
N PHE A 107 11.11 10.56 4.16
CA PHE A 107 11.65 11.03 2.88
C PHE A 107 13.16 11.33 2.88
N SER A 108 13.78 11.56 4.04
CA SER A 108 15.25 11.68 4.12
C SER A 108 15.97 10.35 3.83
N TYR A 109 15.27 9.21 3.85
CA TYR A 109 15.81 7.90 3.49
C TYR A 109 15.57 7.47 2.04
N ILE A 110 14.67 8.14 1.29
CA ILE A 110 14.13 7.69 0.00
C ILE A 110 14.96 8.15 -1.22
N CYS A 111 15.95 9.03 -1.03
CA CYS A 111 16.70 9.63 -2.15
C CYS A 111 18.18 9.25 -2.24
N GLU A 112 18.74 8.51 -1.27
CA GLU A 112 20.19 8.32 -1.18
C GLU A 112 20.69 6.88 -1.33
N ASN A 113 19.82 5.87 -1.41
CA ASN A 113 20.26 4.48 -1.38
C ASN A 113 19.78 3.63 -2.56
N GLU A 114 20.19 4.02 -3.78
CA GLU A 114 20.10 3.15 -4.96
C GLU A 114 20.87 1.81 -4.80
N ALA A 115 21.70 1.69 -3.75
CA ALA A 115 22.54 0.54 -3.43
C ALA A 115 21.91 -0.47 -2.44
N ILE A 116 20.69 -0.28 -1.91
CA ILE A 116 20.09 -1.27 -1.01
C ILE A 116 19.58 -2.46 -1.85
N PRO A 117 20.23 -3.65 -1.76
CA PRO A 117 19.78 -4.82 -2.49
C PRO A 117 18.48 -5.34 -1.87
N MET A 118 17.63 -5.97 -2.70
CA MET A 118 16.48 -6.74 -2.21
C MET A 118 16.95 -7.73 -1.13
N PRO A 119 16.21 -7.93 -0.03
CA PRO A 119 16.66 -8.82 1.03
C PRO A 119 16.88 -10.22 0.49
N THR A 120 18.04 -10.80 0.78
CA THR A 120 18.47 -12.09 0.24
C THR A 120 17.56 -13.26 0.65
N HIS A 121 16.75 -13.07 1.69
CA HIS A 121 15.79 -14.05 2.20
C HIS A 121 14.41 -13.95 1.53
N TRP A 122 14.20 -13.03 0.57
CA TRP A 122 12.98 -12.99 -0.23
C TRP A 122 13.00 -14.14 -1.25
N GLU A 123 11.87 -14.83 -1.36
CA GLU A 123 11.74 -16.04 -2.16
C GLU A 123 10.78 -15.78 -3.32
N ASN A 124 11.26 -15.92 -4.57
CA ASN A 124 10.47 -15.94 -5.80
C ASN A 124 9.35 -14.88 -5.86
N VAL A 125 9.74 -13.60 -5.76
CA VAL A 125 8.81 -12.46 -5.85
C VAL A 125 8.09 -12.49 -7.20
N ASN A 126 6.77 -12.68 -7.18
CA ASN A 126 5.95 -12.58 -8.39
C ASN A 126 5.54 -11.11 -8.59
N THR A 127 5.99 -10.49 -9.67
CA THR A 127 5.70 -9.10 -10.01
C THR A 127 4.28 -8.87 -10.57
N GLU A 128 3.52 -9.93 -10.83
CA GLU A 128 2.14 -9.83 -11.32
C GLU A 128 1.11 -9.65 -10.19
N VAL A 129 1.50 -9.87 -8.93
CA VAL A 129 0.63 -9.71 -7.76
C VAL A 129 1.12 -8.56 -6.87
N PRO A 130 0.21 -7.80 -6.24
CA PRO A 130 0.59 -6.63 -5.44
C PRO A 130 1.38 -7.00 -4.18
N TYR A 131 1.18 -8.21 -3.64
CA TYR A 131 1.97 -8.75 -2.53
C TYR A 131 1.84 -10.28 -2.44
N GLN A 132 2.79 -10.90 -1.76
CA GLN A 132 2.78 -12.33 -1.43
C GLN A 132 2.93 -12.54 0.07
N LEU A 133 2.21 -13.54 0.62
CA LEU A 133 2.36 -13.96 2.01
C LEU A 133 3.23 -15.21 2.08
N VAL A 134 4.38 -15.09 2.74
CA VAL A 134 5.30 -16.21 2.97
C VAL A 134 5.22 -16.64 4.43
N SER A 135 4.76 -17.86 4.65
CA SER A 135 4.71 -18.46 5.98
C SER A 135 6.13 -18.71 6.50
N LEU A 136 6.46 -18.10 7.63
CA LEU A 136 7.76 -18.28 8.28
C LEU A 136 7.77 -19.58 9.09
N GLN A 137 8.84 -20.36 8.94
CA GLN A 137 9.07 -21.56 9.75
C GLN A 137 9.57 -21.18 11.14
N ASN A 138 9.15 -21.90 12.18
CA ASN A 138 9.50 -21.55 13.57
C ASN A 138 10.99 -21.72 13.91
N GLN A 139 11.79 -22.36 13.04
CA GLN A 139 13.24 -22.42 13.17
C GLN A 139 13.98 -21.21 12.58
N THR A 140 13.32 -20.34 11.82
CA THR A 140 14.02 -19.19 11.22
C THR A 140 14.31 -18.13 12.27
N HIS A 141 15.40 -17.39 12.07
CA HIS A 141 15.73 -16.23 12.92
C HIS A 141 14.57 -15.22 12.94
N GLU A 142 14.05 -14.88 11.75
CA GLU A 142 12.95 -13.93 11.57
C GLU A 142 11.69 -14.32 12.37
N TYR A 143 11.28 -15.60 12.32
CA TYR A 143 10.14 -16.06 13.11
C TYR A 143 10.39 -15.85 14.61
N ASN A 144 11.56 -16.25 15.08
CA ASN A 144 11.89 -16.21 16.50
C ASN A 144 11.98 -14.78 17.03
N GLU A 145 12.49 -13.85 16.23
CA GLU A 145 12.52 -12.43 16.54
C GLU A 145 11.11 -11.86 16.70
N VAL A 146 10.24 -12.03 15.70
CA VAL A 146 8.85 -11.52 15.75
C VAL A 146 8.06 -12.18 16.88
N ALA A 147 8.21 -13.49 17.07
CA ALA A 147 7.54 -14.22 18.14
C ALA A 147 8.02 -13.77 19.54
N SER A 148 9.29 -13.39 19.68
CA SER A 148 9.85 -12.84 20.92
C SER A 148 9.26 -11.47 21.23
N LEU A 149 9.12 -10.59 20.22
CA LEU A 149 8.49 -9.28 20.38
C LEU A 149 7.03 -9.39 20.81
N PHE A 150 6.25 -10.27 20.17
CA PHE A 150 4.88 -10.58 20.59
C PHE A 150 4.84 -11.11 22.04
N GLY A 151 5.79 -11.99 22.37
CA GLY A 151 5.99 -12.57 23.70
C GLY A 151 6.17 -11.56 24.85
N LYS A 152 6.54 -10.30 24.55
CA LYS A 152 6.71 -9.24 25.56
C LYS A 152 5.38 -8.79 26.18
N THR A 153 4.29 -8.92 25.45
CA THR A 153 2.97 -8.44 25.88
C THR A 153 1.90 -9.53 25.91
N MET A 154 2.11 -10.62 25.16
CA MET A 154 1.15 -11.71 24.98
C MET A 154 1.85 -13.07 25.08
N ASP A 155 1.11 -14.14 25.41
CA ASP A 155 1.68 -15.50 25.45
C ASP A 155 2.05 -15.99 24.04
N ARG A 156 3.33 -16.31 23.86
CA ARG A 156 3.91 -16.83 22.61
C ARG A 156 3.20 -18.09 22.09
N ASN A 157 2.67 -18.94 22.98
CA ASN A 157 1.96 -20.16 22.57
C ASN A 157 0.63 -19.88 21.84
N ARG A 158 0.14 -18.64 21.89
CA ARG A 158 -1.06 -18.22 21.14
C ARG A 158 -0.79 -18.00 19.66
N ILE A 159 0.47 -17.85 19.26
CA ILE A 159 0.85 -17.63 17.86
C ILE A 159 0.50 -18.88 17.04
N LYS A 160 -0.41 -18.74 16.06
CA LYS A 160 -0.80 -19.83 15.16
C LYS A 160 0.09 -19.92 13.92
N ARG A 161 0.47 -18.78 13.38
CA ARG A 161 1.37 -18.64 12.23
C ARG A 161 1.97 -17.23 12.24
N ILE A 162 3.13 -17.07 11.62
CA ILE A 162 3.70 -15.76 11.27
C ILE A 162 3.91 -15.77 9.77
N GLN A 163 3.45 -14.72 9.08
CA GLN A 163 3.59 -14.60 7.63
C GLN A 163 4.30 -13.27 7.33
N ARG A 164 5.36 -13.34 6.52
CA ARG A 164 6.02 -12.17 5.96
C ARG A 164 5.25 -11.69 4.73
N ILE A 165 5.02 -10.39 4.64
CA ILE A 165 4.49 -9.74 3.43
C ILE A 165 5.68 -9.40 2.53
N GLN A 166 5.78 -10.03 1.36
CA GLN A 166 6.68 -9.59 0.30
C GLN A 166 5.90 -8.66 -0.62
N ASN A 167 6.26 -7.38 -0.62
CA ASN A 167 5.64 -6.35 -1.45
C ASN A 167 6.75 -5.51 -2.08
N LEU A 168 6.97 -5.72 -3.38
CA LEU A 168 8.04 -5.06 -4.13
C LEU A 168 7.81 -3.55 -4.22
N ASP A 169 6.57 -3.12 -4.46
CA ASP A 169 6.21 -1.71 -4.57
C ASP A 169 6.51 -0.93 -3.28
N LEU A 170 6.26 -1.54 -2.13
CA LEU A 170 6.58 -0.96 -0.82
C LEU A 170 8.09 -1.01 -0.54
N TRP A 171 8.79 -2.06 -0.94
CA TRP A 171 10.25 -2.14 -0.78
C TRP A 171 10.97 -1.07 -1.59
N GLU A 172 10.61 -0.90 -2.86
CA GLU A 172 11.16 0.18 -3.71
C GLU A 172 10.81 1.57 -3.20
N PHE A 173 9.74 1.71 -2.42
CA PHE A 173 9.31 3.00 -1.91
C PHE A 173 9.93 3.38 -0.57
N PHE A 174 10.06 2.42 0.35
CA PHE A 174 10.54 2.68 1.71
C PHE A 174 12.01 2.36 1.91
N CYS A 175 12.62 1.56 1.03
CA CYS A 175 13.96 1.02 1.24
C CYS A 175 14.96 1.32 0.11
N ARG A 176 14.56 1.98 -0.99
CA ARG A 176 15.46 2.49 -2.03
C ARG A 176 15.22 3.98 -2.23
#